data_AF-A0A8H9K5X9-F1
#
_entry.id   AF-A0A8H9K5X9-F1
#
_cell.length_a   1.000
_cell.length_b   1.000
_cell.length_c   1.000
_cell.angle_alpha   90.00
_cell.angle_beta   90.00
_cell.angle_gamma   90.00
#
_symmetry.space_group_name_H-M   'P 1'
#
loop_
_entity.id
_entity.type
_entity.pdbx_description
1 polymer ?
#
loop_
_entity_poly.entity_id
_entity_poly.type
_entity_poly.pdbx_seq_one_letter_code
_entity_poly.pdbx_strand_id
1 'polypeptide(L)'
;MSSNQTLVRDALIVERYKYIQEKLKYLDSVLHTNISLFIKILSAIIAVATTAIGYNTPSTLPSIEYIALVLTGSALIVLTMTLTFLAMTISNLFAWFGYRHDETELLEKFGSGFTREKPSIKSFLTWQETWFIFVLTVLSIITLLVLNHTYAVSELVHNYLGQITSK
;
A
#
# COMPACT_ATOMS: atom_id res chain seq x y z
N MET A 1 40.09 -0.08 31.52
CA MET A 1 39.90 -0.52 30.12
C MET A 1 41.14 -0.11 29.35
N SER A 2 41.78 -1.03 28.62
CA SER A 2 42.93 -0.67 27.78
C SER A 2 42.47 0.19 26.59
N SER A 3 43.30 1.12 26.11
CA SER A 3 42.92 2.02 24.99
C SER A 3 42.49 1.25 23.73
N ASN A 4 42.97 0.02 23.56
CA ASN A 4 42.58 -0.84 22.46
C ASN A 4 41.12 -1.32 22.57
N GLN A 5 40.61 -1.57 23.79
CA GLN A 5 39.23 -1.99 24.00
C GLN A 5 38.21 -0.87 23.73
N THR A 6 38.58 0.38 24.02
CA THR A 6 37.72 1.53 23.71
C THR A 6 37.62 1.77 22.20
N LEU A 7 38.74 1.65 21.47
CA LEU A 7 38.76 1.81 20.01
C LEU A 7 37.91 0.75 19.29
N VAL A 8 37.99 -0.51 19.70
CA VAL A 8 37.17 -1.60 19.13
C VAL A 8 35.69 -1.37 19.40
N ARG A 9 35.33 -0.95 20.62
CA ARG A 9 33.94 -0.63 20.98
C ARG A 9 33.39 0.50 20.11
N ASP A 10 34.15 1.58 19.93
CA ASP A 10 33.71 2.73 19.16
C ASP A 10 33.53 2.37 17.68
N ALA A 11 34.43 1.55 17.12
CA ALA A 11 34.31 1.03 15.76
C ALA A 11 33.02 0.20 15.56
N LEU A 12 32.72 -0.72 16.48
CA LEU A 12 31.49 -1.54 16.41
C LEU A 12 30.21 -0.69 16.50
N ILE A 13 30.23 0.39 17.28
CA ILE A 13 29.09 1.30 17.41
C ILE A 13 28.87 2.05 16.10
N VAL A 14 29.95 2.55 15.48
CA VAL A 14 29.88 3.22 14.18
C VAL A 14 29.37 2.27 13.10
N GLU A 15 29.79 1.00 13.10
CA GLU A 15 29.28 -0.01 12.17
C GLU A 15 27.79 -0.27 12.37
N ARG A 16 27.35 -0.42 13.63
CA ARG A 16 25.92 -0.62 13.94
C ARG A 16 25.09 0.60 13.52
N TYR A 17 25.61 1.81 13.71
CA TYR A 17 24.94 3.03 13.25
C TYR A 17 24.80 3.07 11.72
N LYS A 18 25.88 2.77 10.98
CA LYS A 18 25.86 2.70 9.52
C LYS A 18 24.84 1.67 9.03
N TYR A 19 24.79 0.50 9.67
CA TYR A 19 23.80 -0.54 9.38
C TYR A 19 22.36 -0.04 9.56
N ILE A 20 22.05 0.62 10.68
CA ILE A 20 20.71 1.17 10.94
C ILE A 20 20.33 2.21 9.87
N GLN A 21 21.25 3.10 9.52
CA GLN A 21 21.01 4.09 8.47
C GLN A 21 20.77 3.46 7.09
N GLU A 22 21.52 2.40 6.76
CA GLU A 22 21.33 1.65 5.53
C GLU A 22 19.95 0.98 5.49
N LYS A 23 19.50 0.41 6.61
CA LYS A 23 18.14 -0.15 6.72
C LYS A 23 17.09 0.92 6.53
N LEU A 24 17.18 2.07 7.19
CA LEU A 24 16.22 3.16 7.01
C LEU A 24 16.12 3.60 5.54
N LYS A 25 17.25 3.81 4.85
CA LYS A 25 17.27 4.14 3.41
C LYS A 25 16.66 3.05 2.54
N TYR A 26 16.91 1.78 2.89
CA TYR A 26 16.31 0.65 2.20
C TYR A 26 14.78 0.64 2.35
N LEU A 27 14.25 0.88 3.55
CA LEU A 27 12.81 0.99 3.80
C LEU A 27 12.15 2.10 2.96
N ASP A 28 12.80 3.27 2.85
CA ASP A 28 12.32 4.38 2.02
C ASP A 28 12.27 3.98 0.54
N SER A 29 13.33 3.33 0.05
CA SER A 29 13.43 2.84 -1.33
C SER A 29 12.36 1.79 -1.66
N VAL A 30 12.11 0.87 -0.72
CA VAL A 30 11.04 -0.13 -0.84
C VAL A 30 9.67 0.54 -0.90
N LEU A 31 9.41 1.56 -0.08
CA LEU A 31 8.16 2.31 -0.12
C LEU A 31 7.94 2.97 -1.49
N HIS A 32 8.94 3.66 -2.03
CA HIS A 32 8.85 4.27 -3.36
C HIS A 32 8.63 3.24 -4.48
N THR A 33 9.32 2.11 -4.38
CA THR A 33 9.16 0.99 -5.31
C THR A 33 7.74 0.44 -5.27
N ASN A 34 7.19 0.25 -4.07
CA ASN A 34 5.82 -0.23 -3.86
C ASN A 34 4.79 0.76 -4.45
N ILE A 35 4.95 2.06 -4.21
CA ILE A 35 4.07 3.09 -4.79
C ILE A 35 4.12 3.03 -6.33
N SER A 36 5.31 2.94 -6.92
CA SER A 36 5.47 2.83 -8.38
C SER A 36 4.80 1.58 -8.94
N LEU A 37 4.97 0.43 -8.27
CA LEU A 37 4.39 -0.84 -8.68
C LEU A 37 2.86 -0.81 -8.57
N PHE A 38 2.33 -0.22 -7.51
CA PHE A 38 0.89 -0.01 -7.33
C PHE A 38 0.27 0.79 -8.48
N ILE A 39 0.87 1.93 -8.86
CA ILE A 39 0.38 2.78 -9.97
C ILE A 39 0.41 2.01 -11.30
N LYS A 40 1.46 1.22 -11.56
CA LYS A 40 1.58 0.42 -12.78
C LYS A 40 0.49 -0.65 -12.87
N ILE A 41 0.28 -1.41 -11.80
CA ILE A 41 -0.77 -2.44 -11.79
C ILE A 41 -2.15 -1.79 -11.90
N LEU A 42 -2.41 -0.72 -11.17
CA LEU A 42 -3.70 -0.02 -11.23
C LEU A 42 -4.01 0.47 -12.64
N SER A 43 -3.04 1.11 -13.30
CA SER A 43 -3.17 1.57 -14.70
C SER A 43 -3.42 0.39 -15.65
N ALA A 44 -2.74 -0.74 -15.45
CA ALA A 44 -2.94 -1.95 -16.25
C ALA A 44 -4.35 -2.52 -16.08
N ILE A 45 -4.87 -2.60 -14.84
CA ILE A 45 -6.23 -3.07 -14.58
C ILE A 45 -7.26 -2.17 -15.28
N ILE A 46 -7.10 -0.84 -15.17
CA ILE A 46 -7.99 0.12 -15.84
C ILE A 46 -7.95 -0.06 -17.36
N ALA A 47 -6.75 -0.21 -17.94
CA ALA A 47 -6.59 -0.43 -19.37
C ALA A 47 -7.25 -1.73 -19.84
N VAL A 48 -7.07 -2.82 -19.09
CA VAL A 48 -7.70 -4.12 -19.39
C VAL A 48 -9.22 -4.02 -19.27
N ALA A 49 -9.75 -3.44 -18.20
CA ALA A 49 -11.18 -3.28 -17.99
C ALA A 49 -11.83 -2.43 -19.11
N THR A 50 -11.18 -1.32 -19.47
CA THR A 50 -11.65 -0.42 -20.54
C THR A 50 -11.62 -1.12 -21.90
N THR A 51 -10.54 -1.87 -22.18
CA THR A 51 -10.42 -2.64 -23.42
C THR A 51 -11.46 -3.75 -23.47
N ALA A 52 -11.67 -4.49 -22.38
CA ALA A 52 -12.66 -5.55 -22.31
C ALA A 52 -14.08 -5.03 -22.61
N ILE A 53 -14.47 -3.91 -22.02
CA ILE A 53 -15.77 -3.27 -22.28
C ILE A 53 -15.83 -2.69 -23.71
N GLY A 54 -14.73 -2.07 -24.16
CA GLY A 54 -14.66 -1.38 -25.45
C GLY A 54 -14.46 -2.30 -26.66
N TYR A 55 -14.01 -3.54 -26.49
CA TYR A 55 -13.73 -4.50 -27.57
C TYR A 55 -14.99 -5.08 -28.25
N ASN A 56 -16.12 -4.37 -28.18
CA ASN A 56 -17.30 -4.80 -28.91
C ASN A 56 -17.14 -4.53 -30.41
N THR A 57 -17.41 -5.56 -31.19
CA THR A 57 -17.61 -5.45 -32.64
C THR A 57 -18.69 -4.39 -32.89
N PRO A 58 -18.53 -3.48 -33.87
CA PRO A 58 -19.31 -2.24 -34.01
C PRO A 58 -20.85 -2.36 -34.10
N SER A 59 -21.43 -3.55 -34.00
CA SER A 59 -22.85 -3.85 -34.20
C SER A 59 -23.62 -4.29 -32.94
N THR A 60 -22.97 -4.57 -31.80
CA THR A 60 -23.67 -5.02 -30.58
C THR A 60 -23.14 -4.33 -29.33
N LEU A 61 -24.01 -3.65 -28.58
CA LEU A 61 -23.66 -3.16 -27.25
C LEU A 61 -23.34 -4.35 -26.33
N PRO A 62 -22.32 -4.24 -25.45
CA PRO A 62 -22.03 -5.26 -24.46
C PRO A 62 -23.26 -5.50 -23.57
N SER A 63 -23.53 -6.77 -23.23
CA SER A 63 -24.59 -7.10 -22.30
C SER A 63 -24.27 -6.52 -20.91
N ILE A 64 -25.31 -6.14 -20.18
CA ILE A 64 -25.18 -5.61 -18.80
C ILE A 64 -24.47 -6.64 -17.91
N GLU A 65 -24.75 -7.93 -18.10
CA GLU A 65 -24.10 -9.03 -17.38
C GLU A 65 -22.59 -9.09 -17.63
N TYR A 66 -22.15 -8.89 -18.88
CA TYR A 66 -20.74 -8.85 -19.22
C TYR A 66 -20.02 -7.65 -18.58
N ILE A 67 -20.64 -6.46 -18.63
CA ILE A 67 -20.09 -5.25 -18.00
C ILE A 67 -19.99 -5.45 -16.49
N ALA A 68 -21.02 -6.00 -15.86
CA ALA A 68 -21.04 -6.29 -14.43
C ALA A 68 -19.95 -7.30 -14.04
N LEU A 69 -19.73 -8.33 -14.85
CA LEU A 69 -18.66 -9.31 -14.62
C LEU A 69 -17.27 -8.67 -14.68
N VAL A 70 -17.00 -7.88 -15.71
CA VAL A 70 -15.71 -7.18 -15.87
C VAL A 70 -15.47 -6.23 -14.71
N LEU A 71 -16.46 -5.40 -14.36
CA LEU A 71 -16.33 -4.44 -13.25
C LEU A 71 -16.14 -5.15 -11.90
N THR A 72 -16.90 -6.20 -11.62
CA THR A 72 -16.76 -6.98 -10.37
C THR A 72 -15.40 -7.64 -10.28
N GLY A 73 -14.94 -8.28 -11.37
CA GLY A 73 -13.64 -8.92 -11.44
C GLY A 73 -12.49 -7.92 -11.25
N SER A 74 -12.52 -6.79 -11.97
CA SER A 74 -11.52 -5.73 -11.82
C SER A 74 -11.54 -5.14 -10.41
N ALA A 75 -12.71 -4.90 -9.82
CA ALA A 75 -12.83 -4.37 -8.47
C ALA A 75 -12.28 -5.34 -7.42
N LEU A 76 -12.54 -6.66 -7.53
CA LEU A 76 -11.95 -7.66 -6.62
C LEU A 76 -10.42 -7.70 -6.69
N ILE A 77 -9.84 -7.59 -7.88
CA ILE A 77 -8.39 -7.53 -8.07
C ILE A 77 -7.83 -6.26 -7.42
N VAL A 78 -8.46 -5.09 -7.65
CA VAL A 78 -8.06 -3.82 -7.03
C VAL A 78 -8.17 -3.90 -5.50
N LEU A 79 -9.22 -4.51 -4.96
CA LEU A 79 -9.39 -4.68 -3.52
C LEU A 79 -8.28 -5.55 -2.93
N THR A 80 -8.02 -6.71 -3.53
CA THR A 80 -6.97 -7.63 -3.08
C THR A 80 -5.59 -6.97 -3.13
N MET A 81 -5.31 -6.24 -4.21
CA MET A 81 -4.08 -5.49 -4.37
C MET A 81 -3.96 -4.40 -3.30
N THR A 82 -4.98 -3.54 -3.13
CA THR A 82 -4.94 -2.44 -2.15
C THR A 82 -4.71 -2.94 -0.74
N LEU A 83 -5.37 -4.02 -0.33
CA LEU A 83 -5.17 -4.66 0.98
C LEU A 83 -3.74 -5.22 1.15
N THR A 84 -3.19 -5.82 0.10
CA THR A 84 -1.81 -6.35 0.12
C THR A 84 -0.79 -5.22 0.31
N PHE A 85 -0.92 -4.14 -0.47
CA PHE A 85 -0.04 -2.97 -0.33
C PHE A 85 -0.22 -2.29 1.02
N LEU A 86 -1.44 -2.22 1.54
CA LEU A 86 -1.72 -1.65 2.85
C LEU A 86 -0.97 -2.41 3.96
N ALA A 87 -1.04 -3.75 3.94
CA ALA A 87 -0.29 -4.60 4.87
C ALA A 87 1.23 -4.42 4.74
N MET A 88 1.75 -4.32 3.52
CA MET A 88 3.17 -4.06 3.27
C MET A 88 3.61 -2.71 3.82
N THR A 89 2.84 -1.64 3.59
CA THR A 89 3.16 -0.30 4.09
C THR A 89 3.08 -0.21 5.61
N ILE A 90 2.09 -0.86 6.22
CA ILE A 90 1.99 -0.95 7.69
C ILE A 90 3.20 -1.70 8.27
N SER A 91 3.62 -2.81 7.65
CA SER A 91 4.84 -3.53 8.04
C SER A 91 6.09 -2.66 7.94
N ASN A 92 6.23 -1.91 6.83
CA ASN A 92 7.34 -0.98 6.64
C ASN A 92 7.36 0.12 7.72
N LEU A 93 6.19 0.68 8.05
CA LEU A 93 6.04 1.69 9.10
C LEU A 93 6.51 1.16 10.46
N PHE A 94 6.09 -0.04 10.86
CA PHE A 94 6.54 -0.65 12.13
C PHE A 94 8.05 -0.91 12.14
N ALA A 95 8.60 -1.41 11.04
CA ALA A 95 10.04 -1.62 10.93
C ALA A 95 10.82 -0.30 11.01
N TRP A 96 10.33 0.77 10.38
CA TRP A 96 10.92 2.11 10.47
C TRP A 96 10.94 2.63 11.90
N PHE A 97 9.83 2.50 12.64
CA PHE A 97 9.76 2.88 14.05
C PHE A 97 10.77 2.12 14.90
N GLY A 98 10.91 0.81 14.68
CA GLY A 98 11.90 -0.02 15.37
C GLY A 98 13.34 0.46 15.12
N TYR A 99 13.72 0.64 13.86
CA TYR A 99 15.07 1.11 13.52
C TYR A 99 15.35 2.53 14.03
N ARG A 100 14.36 3.43 14.04
CA ARG A 100 14.52 4.78 14.59
C ARG A 100 14.65 4.77 16.11
N HIS A 101 13.93 3.88 16.80
CA HIS A 101 14.11 3.69 18.23
C HIS A 101 15.54 3.23 18.54
N ASP A 102 16.01 2.19 17.85
CA ASP A 102 17.37 1.66 17.98
C ASP A 102 18.43 2.74 17.69
N GLU A 103 18.22 3.59 16.68
CA GLU A 103 19.11 4.71 16.37
C GLU A 103 19.20 5.69 17.55
N THR A 104 18.05 6.08 18.12
CA THR A 104 18.03 7.03 19.25
C THR A 104 18.64 6.45 20.51
N GLU A 105 18.41 5.17 20.81
CA GLU A 105 19.01 4.49 21.96
C GLU A 105 20.54 4.38 21.80
N LEU A 106 21.03 4.09 20.59
CA LEU A 106 22.45 4.03 20.29
C LEU A 106 23.13 5.40 20.49
N LEU A 107 22.49 6.48 20.03
CA LEU A 107 23.01 7.84 20.15
C LEU A 107 22.98 8.37 21.59
N GLU A 108 21.93 8.06 22.36
CA GLU A 108 21.85 8.38 23.79
C GLU A 108 22.99 7.71 24.59
N LYS A 109 23.26 6.42 24.32
CA LYS A 109 24.34 5.66 24.98
C LYS A 109 25.75 6.17 24.68
N PHE A 110 25.94 6.83 23.54
CA PHE A 110 27.23 7.38 23.13
C PHE A 110 27.51 8.77 23.73
N GLY A 111 26.54 9.36 24.45
CA GLY A 111 26.72 10.65 25.14
C GLY A 111 26.98 11.82 24.19
N SER A 112 26.68 11.67 22.91
CA SER A 112 26.97 12.69 21.91
C SER A 112 25.95 13.82 21.99
N GLY A 113 26.41 15.08 21.90
CA GLY A 113 25.54 16.27 21.70
C GLY A 113 24.75 16.27 20.37
N PHE A 114 24.72 15.13 19.67
CA PHE A 114 23.96 14.85 18.45
C PHE A 114 22.74 13.97 18.75
N THR A 115 22.07 14.20 19.88
CA THR A 115 20.81 13.52 20.20
C THR A 115 19.74 13.88 19.17
N ARG A 116 19.24 12.88 18.45
CA ARG A 116 18.04 13.00 17.60
C ARG A 116 16.79 12.85 18.44
N GLU A 117 15.74 13.57 18.07
CA GLU A 117 14.42 13.40 18.70
C GLU A 117 13.90 11.97 18.50
N LYS A 118 13.24 11.46 19.55
CA LYS A 118 12.54 10.18 19.52
C LYS A 118 11.47 10.19 18.43
N PRO A 119 11.20 9.05 17.79
CA PRO A 119 10.15 8.96 16.79
C PRO A 119 8.82 9.39 17.42
N SER A 120 8.31 10.54 16.97
CA SER A 120 7.09 11.14 17.49
C SER A 120 5.92 10.79 16.57
N ILE A 121 4.87 10.20 17.15
CA ILE A 121 3.60 9.93 16.46
C ILE A 121 2.90 11.26 16.12
N LYS A 122 3.25 12.38 16.77
CA LYS A 122 2.66 13.70 16.48
C LYS A 122 3.01 14.19 15.08
N SER A 123 4.08 13.67 14.47
CA SER A 123 4.51 14.01 13.12
C SER A 123 3.94 13.05 12.06
N PHE A 124 2.94 12.23 12.39
CA PHE A 124 2.38 11.23 11.48
C PHE A 124 1.90 11.82 10.14
N LEU A 125 1.39 13.06 10.13
CA LEU A 125 0.91 13.73 8.92
C LEU A 125 2.03 14.19 7.97
N THR A 126 3.30 14.22 8.40
CA THR A 126 4.42 14.58 7.52
C THR A 126 5.02 13.35 6.82
N TRP A 127 4.53 12.15 7.12
CA TRP A 127 5.12 10.91 6.64
C TRP A 127 4.48 10.46 5.33
N GLN A 128 5.31 10.06 4.37
CA GLN A 128 4.84 9.58 3.07
C GLN A 128 4.02 8.30 3.22
N GLU A 129 4.39 7.44 4.18
CA GLU A 129 3.70 6.21 4.55
C GLU A 129 2.24 6.50 4.94
N THR A 130 2.01 7.54 5.73
CA THR A 130 0.68 7.94 6.19
C THR A 130 -0.22 8.31 5.02
N TRP A 131 0.28 9.13 4.10
CA TRP A 131 -0.47 9.54 2.92
C TRP A 131 -0.73 8.36 1.98
N PHE A 132 0.23 7.44 1.86
CA PHE A 132 0.02 6.24 1.05
C PHE A 132 -1.03 5.30 1.67
N ILE A 133 -0.97 5.07 2.99
CA ILE A 133 -2.00 4.32 3.74
C ILE A 133 -3.37 4.96 3.57
N PHE A 134 -3.45 6.29 3.67
CA PHE A 134 -4.70 7.03 3.47
C PHE A 134 -5.27 6.79 2.07
N VAL A 135 -4.45 6.94 1.02
CA VAL A 135 -4.88 6.70 -0.37
C VAL A 135 -5.35 5.26 -0.56
N LEU A 136 -4.61 4.27 -0.06
CA LEU A 136 -5.00 2.87 -0.15
C LEU A 136 -6.34 2.61 0.56
N THR A 137 -6.55 3.19 1.72
CA THR A 137 -7.80 3.06 2.50
C THR A 137 -8.98 3.65 1.75
N VAL A 138 -8.83 4.86 1.20
CA VAL A 138 -9.87 5.51 0.39
C VAL A 138 -10.20 4.67 -0.86
N LEU A 139 -9.17 4.15 -1.55
CA LEU A 139 -9.37 3.29 -2.72
C LEU A 139 -10.08 1.98 -2.35
N SER A 140 -9.74 1.35 -1.22
CA SER A 140 -10.46 0.16 -0.75
C SER A 140 -11.93 0.46 -0.46
N ILE A 141 -12.25 1.59 0.17
CA ILE A 141 -13.64 2.01 0.42
C ILE A 141 -14.39 2.23 -0.90
N ILE A 142 -13.80 2.97 -1.84
CA ILE A 142 -14.40 3.20 -3.17
C ILE A 142 -14.66 1.86 -3.87
N THR A 143 -13.70 0.94 -3.81
CA THR A 143 -13.82 -0.38 -4.44
C THR A 143 -14.96 -1.20 -3.82
N LEU A 144 -15.10 -1.18 -2.50
CA LEU A 144 -16.22 -1.83 -1.81
C LEU A 144 -17.58 -1.23 -2.18
N LEU A 145 -17.66 0.10 -2.33
CA LEU A 145 -18.88 0.76 -2.80
C LEU A 145 -19.24 0.35 -4.23
N VAL A 146 -18.25 0.28 -5.13
CA VAL A 146 -18.44 -0.19 -6.51
C VAL A 146 -18.92 -1.63 -6.53
N LEU A 147 -18.32 -2.52 -5.73
CA LEU A 147 -18.76 -3.91 -5.61
C LEU A 147 -20.21 -3.98 -5.15
N ASN A 148 -20.56 -3.31 -4.05
CA ASN A 148 -21.91 -3.30 -3.51
C ASN A 148 -22.94 -2.82 -4.54
N HIS A 149 -22.64 -1.74 -5.27
CA HIS A 149 -23.52 -1.23 -6.32
C HIS A 149 -23.65 -2.21 -7.50
N THR A 150 -22.55 -2.85 -7.91
CA THR A 150 -22.56 -3.81 -9.02
C THR A 150 -23.38 -5.06 -8.68
N TYR A 151 -23.27 -5.56 -7.45
CA TYR A 151 -24.10 -6.65 -6.95
C TYR A 151 -25.58 -6.27 -6.93
N ALA A 152 -25.93 -5.10 -6.37
CA ALA A 152 -27.33 -4.64 -6.32
C ALA A 152 -27.97 -4.52 -7.71
N VAL A 153 -27.23 -4.01 -8.70
CA VAL A 153 -27.71 -3.93 -10.08
C VAL A 153 -27.92 -5.32 -10.69
N SER A 154 -26.98 -6.25 -10.47
CA SER A 154 -27.10 -7.61 -10.99
C SER A 154 -28.32 -8.36 -10.45
N GLU A 155 -28.64 -8.16 -9.16
CA GLU A 155 -29.79 -8.79 -8.49
C GLU A 155 -31.11 -8.22 -9.01
N LEU A 156 -31.20 -6.90 -9.20
CA LEU A 156 -32.37 -6.25 -9.80
C LEU A 156 -32.63 -6.78 -11.22
N VAL A 157 -31.60 -6.85 -12.06
CA VAL A 157 -31.73 -7.35 -13.44
C VAL A 157 -32.21 -8.80 -13.45
N HIS A 158 -31.64 -9.66 -12.59
CA HIS A 158 -32.06 -11.06 -12.49
C HIS A 158 -33.53 -11.19 -12.06
N ASN A 159 -33.96 -10.43 -11.05
CA ASN A 159 -35.32 -10.44 -10.55
C ASN A 159 -36.34 -9.94 -11.59
N TYR A 160 -36.01 -8.87 -12.32
CA TYR A 160 -36.87 -8.34 -13.38
C TYR A 160 -37.01 -9.30 -14.57
N LEU A 161 -35.92 -9.92 -15.00
CA LEU A 161 -35.95 -10.90 -16.10
C LEU A 161 -36.68 -12.19 -15.72
N GLY A 162 -36.52 -12.66 -14.47
CA GLY A 162 -37.25 -13.81 -13.94
C GLY A 162 -38.77 -13.61 -13.89
N GLN A 163 -39.25 -12.37 -13.68
CA GLN A 163 -40.69 -12.06 -13.73
C GLN A 163 -41.25 -12.03 -15.16
N ILE A 164 -40.43 -11.74 -16.17
CA ILE A 164 -40.86 -11.67 -17.57
C ILE A 164 -40.95 -13.07 -18.19
N THR A 165 -40.06 -13.99 -17.80
CA THR A 165 -40.03 -15.37 -18.33
C THR A 165 -41.01 -16.33 -17.65
N SER A 166 -41.61 -15.96 -16.52
CA SER A 166 -42.62 -16.77 -15.82
C SER A 166 -44.08 -16.47 -16.24
N LYS A 167 -44.29 -15.63 -17.26
CA LYS A 167 -45.60 -15.33 -17.87
C LYS A 167 -45.67 -15.92 -19.27
#